data_AF-A0A7R9K8T7-F1
#
_entry.id   AF-A0A7R9K8T7-F1
#
_cell.length_a   1.000
_cell.length_b   1.000
_cell.length_c   1.000
_cell.angle_alpha   90.00
_cell.angle_beta   90.00
_cell.angle_gamma   90.00
#
_symmetry.space_group_name_H-M   'P 1'
#
loop_
_entity.id
_entity.type
_entity.pdbx_description
1 polymer ?
#
loop_
_entity_poly.entity_id
_entity_poly.type
_entity_poly.pdbx_seq_one_letter_code
_entity_poly.pdbx_strand_id
1 'polypeptide(L)'
;FFQDWWNATSYAAYYRTWNVVVHDWLYTYVYKDFCEVFQPKTHFVPTMLVFLVSAVVHEFILAFTFRFFYPMLFLAFGGFGASLVFLPRDVAGSGNIIMWLLLCIGNGILTSAYSMEWYARINCQQTLDPFWDFFVPRSWNCQPLLSVNE
;
A
#
# COMPACT_ATOMS: atom_id res chain seq x y z
N PHE A 1 10.77 0.17 -18.84
CA PHE A 1 10.80 0.42 -17.38
C PHE A 1 9.49 1.05 -16.91
N PHE A 2 9.04 2.18 -17.48
CA PHE A 2 7.71 2.77 -17.29
C PHE A 2 7.14 3.22 -18.65
N GLN A 3 5.83 3.48 -18.71
CA GLN A 3 5.12 4.12 -19.82
C GLN A 3 4.50 5.45 -19.35
N ASP A 4 3.66 6.10 -20.16
CA ASP A 4 3.02 7.40 -19.90
C ASP A 4 1.90 7.31 -18.84
N TRP A 5 2.25 6.85 -17.63
CA TRP A 5 1.32 6.62 -16.52
C TRP A 5 0.66 7.90 -16.00
N TRP A 6 1.30 9.06 -16.19
CA TRP A 6 0.76 10.37 -15.80
C TRP A 6 -0.48 10.78 -16.61
N ASN A 7 -0.65 10.21 -17.80
CA ASN A 7 -1.83 10.43 -18.65
C ASN A 7 -2.92 9.38 -18.43
N ALA A 8 -2.77 8.48 -17.45
CA ALA A 8 -3.77 7.47 -17.16
C ALA A 8 -5.07 8.10 -16.64
N THR A 9 -6.20 7.67 -17.20
CA THR A 9 -7.55 8.10 -16.78
C THR A 9 -8.22 7.14 -15.81
N SER A 10 -7.56 6.00 -15.51
CA SER A 10 -8.08 4.98 -14.60
C SER A 10 -6.95 4.31 -13.82
N TYR A 11 -7.24 3.86 -12.60
CA TYR A 11 -6.28 3.14 -11.76
C TYR A 11 -5.78 1.84 -12.41
N ALA A 12 -6.65 1.16 -13.16
CA ALA A 12 -6.26 -0.01 -13.95
C ALA A 12 -5.19 0.31 -15.01
N ALA A 13 -5.22 1.50 -15.63
CA ALA A 13 -4.21 1.93 -16.59
C ALA A 13 -2.93 2.39 -15.88
N TYR A 14 -3.07 3.11 -14.76
CA TYR A 14 -1.95 3.54 -13.92
C TYR A 14 -1.07 2.37 -13.46
N TYR A 15 -1.67 1.31 -12.87
CA TYR A 15 -0.90 0.17 -12.36
C TYR A 15 -0.16 -0.63 -13.44
N ARG A 16 -0.63 -0.62 -14.70
CA ARG A 16 0.05 -1.29 -15.82
C ARG A 16 1.26 -0.51 -16.34
N THR A 17 1.22 0.81 -16.19
CA THR A 17 2.15 1.72 -16.88
C THR A 17 3.21 2.31 -15.95
N TRP A 18 2.92 2.39 -14.64
CA TRP A 18 3.82 2.96 -13.63
C TRP A 18 5.15 2.20 -13.52
N ASN A 19 5.08 0.89 -13.27
CA ASN A 19 6.27 0.02 -13.17
C ASN A 19 6.01 -1.26 -13.96
N VAL A 20 6.36 -1.20 -15.24
CA VAL A 20 6.11 -2.27 -16.20
C VAL A 20 6.86 -3.54 -15.81
N VAL A 21 8.06 -3.43 -15.23
CA VAL A 21 8.88 -4.59 -14.88
C VAL A 21 8.21 -5.42 -13.78
N VAL A 22 7.77 -4.76 -12.70
CA VAL A 22 7.07 -5.45 -11.60
C VAL A 22 5.70 -5.93 -12.04
N HIS A 23 4.99 -5.11 -12.82
CA HIS A 23 3.70 -5.49 -13.38
C HIS A 23 3.80 -6.76 -14.24
N ASP A 24 4.76 -6.83 -15.17
CA ASP A 24 4.93 -7.97 -16.07
C ASP A 24 5.37 -9.23 -15.33
N TRP A 25 6.20 -9.09 -14.29
CA TRP A 25 6.55 -10.21 -13.41
C TRP A 25 5.30 -10.75 -12.68
N LEU A 26 4.51 -9.88 -12.04
CA LEU A 26 3.28 -10.27 -11.36
C LEU A 26 2.26 -10.87 -12.33
N TYR A 27 2.12 -10.30 -13.52
CA TYR A 27 1.21 -10.81 -14.53
C TYR A 27 1.63 -12.19 -15.03
N THR A 28 2.93 -12.39 -15.31
CA THR A 28 3.43 -13.63 -15.91
C THR A 28 3.46 -14.78 -14.91
N TYR A 29 3.97 -14.54 -13.69
CA TYR A 29 4.24 -15.61 -12.73
C TYR A 29 3.17 -15.79 -11.64
N VAL A 30 2.30 -14.79 -11.43
CA VAL A 30 1.25 -14.89 -10.40
C VAL A 30 -0.11 -14.96 -11.06
N TYR A 31 -0.45 -13.98 -11.90
CA TYR A 31 -1.77 -13.90 -12.52
C TYR A 31 -2.01 -15.05 -13.52
N LYS A 32 -1.10 -15.21 -14.48
CA LYS A 32 -1.25 -16.17 -15.57
C LYS A 32 -1.20 -17.61 -15.06
N ASP A 33 -0.19 -17.95 -14.25
CA ASP A 33 -0.05 -19.28 -13.65
C ASP A 33 -1.29 -19.65 -12.82
N PHE A 34 -1.83 -18.72 -12.02
CA PHE A 34 -3.08 -18.95 -11.28
C PHE A 34 -4.26 -19.20 -12.23
N CYS A 35 -4.37 -18.45 -13.32
CA CYS A 35 -5.45 -18.63 -14.29
C CYS A 35 -5.35 -19.98 -15.03
N GLU A 36 -4.14 -20.44 -15.32
CA GLU A 36 -3.91 -21.74 -15.98
C GLU A 36 -4.26 -22.92 -15.06
N VAL A 37 -3.90 -22.84 -13.78
CA VAL A 37 -4.15 -23.91 -12.79
C VAL A 37 -5.61 -23.96 -12.36
N PHE A 38 -6.23 -22.82 -12.03
CA PHE A 38 -7.55 -22.78 -11.40
C PHE A 38 -8.70 -22.46 -12.36
N GLN A 39 -8.39 -22.02 -13.59
CA GLN A 39 -9.38 -21.66 -14.62
C GLN A 39 -10.56 -20.85 -14.06
N PRO A 40 -10.29 -19.73 -13.37
CA PRO A 40 -11.33 -18.98 -12.67
C PRO A 40 -12.35 -18.41 -13.66
N LYS A 41 -13.64 -18.48 -13.30
CA LYS A 41 -14.74 -17.94 -14.12
C LYS A 41 -14.72 -16.41 -14.24
N THR A 42 -14.04 -15.73 -13.32
CA THR A 42 -13.95 -14.26 -13.27
C THR A 42 -12.51 -13.81 -13.04
N HIS A 43 -12.18 -12.63 -13.56
CA HIS A 43 -10.86 -12.01 -13.36
C HIS A 43 -10.68 -11.39 -11.96
N PHE A 44 -11.73 -11.38 -11.12
CA PHE A 44 -11.69 -10.77 -9.80
C PHE A 44 -10.69 -11.47 -8.87
N VAL A 45 -10.80 -12.79 -8.72
CA VAL A 45 -9.94 -13.60 -7.84
C VAL A 45 -8.46 -13.48 -8.21
N PRO A 46 -8.03 -13.72 -9.47
CA PRO A 46 -6.61 -13.60 -9.83
C PRO A 46 -6.10 -12.16 -9.69
N THR A 47 -6.94 -11.14 -9.94
CA THR A 47 -6.56 -9.74 -9.72
C THR A 47 -6.32 -9.46 -8.23
N MET A 48 -7.23 -9.89 -7.36
CA MET A 48 -7.08 -9.71 -5.90
C MET A 48 -5.87 -10.46 -5.36
N LEU A 49 -5.57 -11.64 -5.88
CA LEU A 49 -4.35 -12.38 -5.51
C LEU A 49 -3.08 -11.58 -5.83
N VAL A 50 -2.99 -11.01 -7.03
CA VAL A 50 -1.83 -10.18 -7.43
C VAL A 50 -1.69 -8.95 -6.52
N PHE A 51 -2.80 -8.26 -6.23
CA PHE A 51 -2.78 -7.13 -5.31
C PHE A 51 -2.37 -7.53 -3.90
N LEU A 52 -2.85 -8.67 -3.40
CA LEU A 52 -2.49 -9.21 -2.09
C LEU A 52 -1.00 -9.52 -2.01
N VAL A 53 -0.46 -10.26 -2.97
CA VAL A 53 0.97 -10.61 -3.02
C VAL A 53 1.81 -9.34 -3.05
N SER A 54 1.45 -8.40 -3.92
CA SER A 54 2.15 -7.11 -4.02
C SER A 54 2.08 -6.32 -2.70
N ALA A 55 0.90 -6.23 -2.07
CA ALA A 55 0.71 -5.51 -0.82
C ALA A 55 1.54 -6.10 0.33
N VAL A 56 1.60 -7.42 0.46
CA VAL A 56 2.42 -8.11 1.48
C VAL A 56 3.90 -7.82 1.27
N VAL A 57 4.39 -7.86 0.03
CA VAL A 57 5.80 -7.57 -0.26
C VAL A 57 6.17 -6.13 0.07
N HIS A 58 5.32 -5.16 -0.28
CA HIS A 58 5.59 -3.76 0.06
C HIS A 58 5.58 -3.54 1.58
N GLU A 59 4.59 -4.09 2.29
CA GLU A 59 4.52 -4.01 3.75
C GLU A 59 5.72 -4.69 4.41
N PHE A 60 6.17 -5.83 3.88
CA PHE A 60 7.37 -6.53 4.36
C PHE A 60 8.63 -5.68 4.22
N ILE A 61 8.83 -5.03 3.08
CA ILE A 61 9.98 -4.14 2.85
C ILE A 61 9.95 -2.96 3.83
N LEU A 62 8.78 -2.36 4.05
CA LEU A 62 8.63 -1.25 5.01
C LEU A 62 8.87 -1.72 6.44
N ALA A 63 8.29 -2.85 6.84
CA ALA A 63 8.47 -3.41 8.18
C ALA A 63 9.93 -3.77 8.47
N PHE A 64 10.65 -4.30 7.47
CA PHE A 64 12.08 -4.58 7.58
C PHE A 64 12.91 -3.30 7.69
N THR A 65 12.59 -2.27 6.90
CA THR A 65 13.33 -1.00 6.85
C THR A 65 13.13 -0.19 8.13
N PHE A 66 11.88 -0.06 8.58
CA PHE A 66 11.53 0.74 9.77
C PHE A 66 11.62 -0.03 11.08
N ARG A 67 11.69 -1.37 11.03
CA ARG A 67 11.74 -2.27 12.20
C ARG A 67 10.49 -2.22 13.09
N PHE A 68 9.35 -1.89 12.52
CA PHE A 68 8.03 -2.03 13.13
C PHE A 68 7.00 -2.38 12.07
N PHE A 69 5.89 -3.00 12.46
CA PHE A 69 4.80 -3.34 11.55
C PHE A 69 3.67 -2.30 11.66
N TYR A 70 3.33 -1.66 10.55
CA TYR A 70 2.28 -0.65 10.51
C TYR A 70 1.50 -0.71 9.19
N PRO A 71 0.44 -1.54 9.10
CA PRO A 71 -0.17 -2.02 7.85
C PRO A 71 -0.99 -0.98 7.06
N MET A 72 -0.64 0.30 7.16
CA MET A 72 -1.31 1.37 6.42
C MET A 72 -1.10 1.24 4.91
N LEU A 73 0.07 0.82 4.45
CA LEU A 73 0.30 0.64 3.01
C LEU A 73 -0.48 -0.58 2.50
N PHE A 74 -0.47 -1.68 3.25
CA PHE A 74 -1.29 -2.84 2.92
C PHE A 74 -2.78 -2.48 2.74
N LEU A 75 -3.36 -1.70 3.66
CA LEU A 75 -4.76 -1.28 3.59
C LEU A 75 -5.02 -0.27 2.45
N ALA A 76 -4.15 0.73 2.30
CA ALA A 76 -4.31 1.77 1.28
C ALA A 76 -4.12 1.22 -0.14
N PHE A 77 -3.10 0.40 -0.37
CA PHE A 77 -2.81 -0.17 -1.69
C PHE A 77 -3.65 -1.42 -1.97
N GLY A 78 -3.62 -2.40 -1.06
CA GLY A 78 -4.28 -3.69 -1.23
C GLY A 78 -5.79 -3.67 -1.00
N GLY A 79 -6.30 -2.74 -0.20
CA GLY A 79 -7.73 -2.52 -0.01
C GLY A 79 -8.27 -1.45 -0.95
N PHE A 80 -7.95 -0.18 -0.65
CA PHE A 80 -8.49 0.95 -1.40
C PHE A 80 -8.01 0.96 -2.86
N GLY A 81 -6.71 0.90 -3.11
CA GLY A 81 -6.14 0.85 -4.47
C GLY A 81 -6.66 -0.30 -5.32
N ALA A 82 -6.81 -1.50 -4.75
CA ALA A 82 -7.37 -2.66 -5.42
C ALA A 82 -8.85 -2.45 -5.81
N SER A 83 -9.66 -1.84 -4.94
CA SER A 83 -11.06 -1.50 -5.27
C SER A 83 -11.17 -0.49 -6.41
N LEU A 84 -10.23 0.46 -6.50
CA LEU A 84 -10.19 1.47 -7.56
C LEU A 84 -9.96 0.88 -8.97
N VAL A 85 -9.39 -0.32 -9.08
CA VAL A 85 -9.20 -1.01 -10.36
C VAL A 85 -10.52 -1.46 -10.99
N PHE A 86 -11.52 -1.74 -10.16
CA PHE A 86 -12.84 -2.18 -10.63
C PHE A 86 -13.80 -1.03 -10.90
N LEU A 87 -13.43 0.21 -10.57
CA LEU A 87 -14.25 1.35 -10.95
C LEU A 87 -14.27 1.52 -12.48
N PRO A 88 -15.44 1.86 -13.05
CA PRO A 88 -15.59 2.02 -14.48
C PRO A 88 -14.67 3.11 -15.02
N ARG A 89 -14.16 2.90 -16.24
CA ARG A 89 -13.34 3.89 -16.96
C ARG A 89 -14.20 5.08 -17.35
N ASP A 90 -14.14 6.10 -16.50
CA ASP A 90 -14.57 7.48 -16.69
C ASP A 90 -16.06 7.72 -16.90
N VAL A 91 -16.62 8.67 -16.13
CA VAL A 91 -18.00 9.16 -16.28
C VAL A 91 -18.02 10.52 -17.00
N ALA A 92 -16.89 11.21 -17.20
CA ALA A 92 -16.88 12.53 -17.84
C ALA A 92 -15.50 13.08 -18.30
N GLY A 93 -14.46 12.25 -18.48
CA GLY A 93 -13.13 12.74 -18.89
C GLY A 93 -12.30 13.40 -17.77
N SER A 94 -12.80 13.36 -16.53
CA SER A 94 -12.12 13.85 -15.33
C SER A 94 -11.31 12.76 -14.61
N GLY A 95 -11.24 11.54 -15.14
CA GLY A 95 -10.58 10.40 -14.50
C GLY A 95 -9.09 10.64 -14.20
N ASN A 96 -8.39 11.40 -15.04
CA ASN A 96 -6.99 11.78 -14.79
C ASN A 96 -6.86 12.67 -13.54
N ILE A 97 -7.72 13.70 -13.40
CA ILE A 97 -7.72 14.60 -12.24
C ILE A 97 -8.05 13.82 -10.96
N ILE A 98 -9.07 12.95 -11.00
CA ILE A 98 -9.46 12.12 -9.87
C ILE A 98 -8.32 11.17 -9.46
N MET A 99 -7.65 10.55 -10.44
CA MET A 99 -6.48 9.71 -10.20
C MET A 99 -5.37 10.50 -9.49
N TRP A 100 -5.02 11.69 -9.97
CA TRP A 100 -4.00 12.52 -9.32
C TRP A 100 -4.39 12.94 -7.91
N LEU A 101 -5.63 13.36 -7.68
CA LEU A 101 -6.11 13.74 -6.36
C LEU A 101 -5.99 12.57 -5.37
N LEU A 102 -6.48 11.38 -5.76
CA LEU A 102 -6.40 10.19 -4.92
C LEU A 102 -4.96 9.71 -4.72
N LEU A 103 -4.09 9.82 -5.73
CA LEU A 103 -2.67 9.49 -5.61
C LEU A 103 -1.96 10.43 -4.63
N CYS A 104 -2.19 11.74 -4.73
CA CYS A 104 -1.61 12.73 -3.82
C CYS A 104 -2.10 12.54 -2.37
N ILE A 105 -3.41 12.35 -2.18
CA ILE A 105 -4.00 12.10 -0.86
C ILE A 105 -3.44 10.80 -0.26
N GLY A 106 -3.42 9.71 -1.04
CA GLY A 106 -2.92 8.42 -0.59
C GLY A 106 -1.45 8.49 -0.16
N ASN A 107 -0.58 9.09 -0.98
CA ASN A 107 0.83 9.27 -0.64
C ASN A 107 1.03 10.20 0.57
N GLY A 108 0.22 11.26 0.68
CA GLY A 108 0.25 12.19 1.81
C GLY A 108 -0.11 11.50 3.13
N ILE A 109 -1.18 10.72 3.15
CA ILE A 109 -1.61 9.93 4.33
C ILE A 109 -0.52 8.93 4.70
N LEU A 110 0.00 8.16 3.75
CA LEU A 110 1.03 7.16 4.01
C LEU A 110 2.29 7.80 4.60
N THR A 111 2.83 8.82 3.94
CA THR A 111 4.04 9.51 4.39
C THR A 111 3.86 10.09 5.79
N SER A 112 2.71 10.72 6.05
CA SER A 112 2.39 11.29 7.36
C SER A 112 2.27 10.20 8.43
N ALA A 113 1.55 9.12 8.16
CA ALA A 113 1.29 8.05 9.13
C ALA A 113 2.57 7.30 9.52
N TYR A 114 3.41 6.93 8.54
CA TYR A 114 4.72 6.32 8.83
C TYR A 114 5.66 7.27 9.56
N SER A 115 5.68 8.56 9.20
CA SER A 115 6.50 9.56 9.91
C SER A 115 6.04 9.74 11.36
N MET A 116 4.74 9.86 11.60
CA MET A 116 4.18 9.97 12.95
C MET A 116 4.53 8.76 13.80
N GLU A 117 4.40 7.54 13.26
CA GLU A 117 4.75 6.31 13.98
C GLU A 117 6.26 6.23 14.29
N TRP A 118 7.11 6.59 13.32
CA TRP A 118 8.55 6.66 13.50
C TRP A 118 8.94 7.61 14.63
N TYR A 119 8.42 8.84 14.62
CA TYR A 119 8.70 9.82 15.66
C TYR A 119 8.06 9.45 17.01
N ALA A 120 6.91 8.78 17.03
CA ALA A 120 6.32 8.28 18.26
C ALA A 120 7.21 7.22 18.92
N ARG A 121 7.88 6.37 18.14
CA ARG A 121 8.81 5.38 18.69
C ARG A 121 10.09 5.98 19.29
N ILE A 122 10.50 7.14 18.81
CA ILE A 122 11.65 7.88 19.35
C ILE A 122 11.28 8.65 20.62
N ASN A 123 10.11 9.31 20.62
CA ASN A 123 9.76 10.29 21.65
C ASN A 123 8.84 9.75 22.76
N CYS A 124 8.16 8.61 22.54
CA CYS A 124 7.21 8.04 23.49
C CYS A 124 7.78 6.78 24.17
N GLN A 125 7.42 6.59 25.43
CA GLN A 125 7.88 5.43 26.21
C GLN A 125 7.34 4.12 25.63
N GLN A 126 8.17 3.07 25.66
CA GLN A 126 7.72 1.71 25.38
C GLN A 126 6.89 1.19 26.56
N THR A 127 5.60 0.97 26.33
CA THR A 127 4.65 0.48 27.35
C THR A 127 4.38 -1.03 27.26
N LEU A 128 4.70 -1.64 26.12
CA LEU A 128 4.46 -3.06 25.83
C LEU A 128 5.76 -3.86 25.73
N ASP A 129 5.65 -5.18 25.89
CA ASP A 129 6.76 -6.10 25.65
C ASP A 129 7.31 -5.94 24.22
N PRO A 130 8.63 -6.16 23.99
CA PRO A 130 9.27 -5.93 22.69
C PRO A 130 8.59 -6.65 21.51
N PHE A 131 8.00 -7.83 21.75
CA PHE A 131 7.27 -8.58 20.73
C PHE A 131 5.97 -7.87 20.31
N TRP A 132 5.18 -7.40 21.28
CA TRP A 132 3.90 -6.74 21.01
C TRP A 132 4.08 -5.30 20.53
N ASP A 133 5.11 -4.62 21.01
CA ASP A 133 5.49 -3.28 20.58
C ASP A 133 5.80 -3.19 19.08
N PHE A 134 6.22 -4.31 18.47
CA PHE A 134 6.43 -4.39 17.01
C PHE A 134 5.12 -4.28 16.21
N PHE A 135 4.02 -4.87 16.71
CA PHE A 135 2.75 -4.93 15.99
C PHE A 135 1.76 -3.82 16.38
N VAL A 136 1.91 -3.25 17.58
CA VAL A 136 1.03 -2.20 18.07
C VAL A 136 1.65 -0.83 17.81
N PRO A 137 0.95 0.09 17.11
CA PRO A 137 1.47 1.41 16.85
C PRO A 137 1.52 2.26 18.13
N ARG A 138 2.63 2.98 18.34
CA ARG A 138 2.79 3.89 19.48
C ARG A 138 2.12 5.25 19.26
N SER A 139 1.92 5.63 18.00
CA SER A 139 1.35 6.94 17.62
C SER A 139 -0.02 7.24 18.23
N TRP A 140 -0.81 6.23 18.58
CA TRP A 140 -2.17 6.42 19.11
C TRP A 140 -2.23 6.59 20.63
N ASN A 141 -1.25 6.06 21.37
CA ASN A 141 -1.21 6.06 22.83
C ASN A 141 0.12 6.63 23.35
N CYS A 142 0.61 7.69 22.72
CA CYS A 142 1.89 8.28 23.10
C CYS A 142 1.84 8.83 24.52
N GLN A 143 2.68 8.27 25.38
CA GLN A 143 3.04 8.86 26.67
C GLN A 143 4.44 9.46 26.53
N PRO A 144 4.61 10.77 26.80
CA PRO A 144 5.93 11.41 26.75
C PRO A 144 6.91 10.65 27.64
N LEU A 145 8.16 10.51 27.19
CA LEU A 145 9.22 10.04 28.06
C LEU A 145 9.28 10.97 29.28
N LEU A 146 9.09 10.41 30.49
CA LEU A 146 9.30 11.16 31.71
C LEU A 146 10.73 11.68 31.68
N SER A 147 10.88 13.01 31.63
CA SER A 147 12.17 13.64 31.89
C SER A 147 12.60 13.18 33.27
N VAL A 148 13.65 12.35 33.34
CA VAL A 148 14.35 12.13 34.59
C VAL A 148 14.82 13.52 35.00
N ASN A 149 14.19 14.09 36.03
CA ASN A 149 14.64 15.30 36.68
C ASN A 149 16.09 15.05 37.11
N GLU A 150 17.02 15.81 36.53
CA GLU A 150 18.30 16.11 37.20
C GLU A 150 18.05 16.97 38.44
#